data_AF-A0AAJ1IIS8-F1
#
_entry.id   AF-A0AAJ1IIS8-F1
#
_cell.length_a   1.000
_cell.length_b   1.000
_cell.length_c   1.000
_cell.angle_alpha   90.00
_cell.angle_beta   90.00
_cell.angle_gamma   90.00
#
_symmetry.space_group_name_H-M   'P 1'
#
loop_
_entity.id
_entity.type
_entity.pdbx_description
1 polymer ?
#
loop_
_entity_poly.entity_id
_entity_poly.type
_entity_poly.pdbx_seq_one_letter_code
_entity_poly.pdbx_strand_id
1 'polypeptide(L)'
;MNNTDWDEYENIKDNIIYLDWNIISYLNKGLDLHNEMDRKIYCLSYVMNNILNRRKCVFPYSNGHFLDIKMGSDELIDNCLQQLFDISGGWEIYENPRNQDELMIIKTNIRERYREYSDYLDKQNEYANKNKVNLEKLIQPYRDNANVIIANNNLKNTDVDMVNKVFDALMYGEDQSPQIEVMKLNKFLRNIKGEKKIKYPNS
;
A
#
# COMPACT_ATOMS: atom_id res chain seq x y z
N MET A 1 18.45 -22.54 5.04
CA MET A 1 17.39 -23.41 5.58
C MET A 1 18.08 -24.54 6.29
N ASN A 2 17.75 -24.74 7.57
CA ASN A 2 18.16 -25.95 8.27
C ASN A 2 17.35 -27.14 7.71
N ASN A 3 17.84 -28.37 7.86
CA ASN A 3 17.14 -29.56 7.35
C ASN A 3 15.67 -29.65 7.84
N THR A 4 15.40 -29.15 9.04
CA THR A 4 14.06 -29.10 9.65
C THR A 4 13.06 -28.20 8.91
N ASP A 5 13.52 -27.07 8.35
CA ASP A 5 12.63 -26.12 7.65
C ASP A 5 12.18 -26.69 6.29
N TRP A 6 13.07 -27.44 5.63
CA TRP A 6 12.78 -28.14 4.39
C TRP A 6 11.78 -29.26 4.60
N ASP A 7 11.96 -30.07 5.64
CA ASP A 7 11.02 -31.14 5.99
C ASP A 7 9.63 -30.56 6.34
N GLU A 8 9.55 -29.44 7.06
CA GLU A 8 8.29 -28.76 7.32
C GLU A 8 7.63 -28.26 6.03
N TYR A 9 8.38 -27.61 5.13
CA TYR A 9 7.85 -27.13 3.85
C TYR A 9 7.33 -28.26 2.96
N GLU A 10 8.07 -29.36 2.83
CA GLU A 10 7.67 -30.51 2.02
C GLU A 10 6.34 -31.13 2.48
N ASN A 11 6.02 -31.02 3.77
CA ASN A 11 4.76 -31.49 4.33
C ASN A 11 3.56 -30.57 4.03
N ILE A 12 3.80 -29.30 3.68
CA ILE A 12 2.75 -28.29 3.49
C ILE A 12 2.61 -27.79 2.05
N LYS A 13 3.60 -28.04 1.18
CA LYS A 13 3.71 -27.40 -0.15
C LYS A 13 2.48 -27.53 -1.04
N ASP A 14 1.72 -28.62 -0.90
CA ASP A 14 0.50 -28.88 -1.70
C ASP A 14 -0.78 -28.28 -1.07
N ASN A 15 -0.69 -27.64 0.10
CA ASN A 15 -1.84 -27.21 0.90
C ASN A 15 -1.63 -25.80 1.45
N ILE A 16 -1.25 -24.88 0.56
CA ILE A 16 -1.02 -23.46 0.90
C ILE A 16 -2.19 -22.64 0.38
N ILE A 17 -2.87 -21.91 1.27
CA ILE A 17 -4.01 -21.06 0.92
C ILE A 17 -3.74 -19.64 1.40
N TYR A 18 -3.65 -18.70 0.47
CA TYR A 18 -3.50 -17.29 0.80
C TYR A 18 -4.85 -16.67 1.17
N LEU A 19 -4.87 -15.87 2.24
CA LEU A 19 -6.03 -15.10 2.67
C LEU A 19 -5.64 -13.63 2.82
N ASP A 20 -6.43 -12.74 2.25
CA ASP A 20 -6.31 -11.29 2.40
C ASP A 20 -6.58 -10.84 3.85
N TRP A 21 -5.99 -9.71 4.26
CA TRP A 21 -6.17 -9.13 5.60
C TRP A 21 -7.64 -8.88 5.95
N ASN A 22 -8.47 -8.49 4.98
CA ASN A 22 -9.90 -8.28 5.22
C ASN A 22 -10.58 -9.57 5.69
N ILE A 23 -10.25 -10.71 5.08
CA ILE A 23 -10.79 -12.01 5.50
C ILE A 23 -10.29 -12.37 6.90
N ILE A 24 -8.99 -12.18 7.15
CA ILE A 24 -8.35 -12.45 8.44
C ILE A 24 -8.97 -11.62 9.57
N SER A 25 -9.21 -10.34 9.32
CA SER A 25 -9.80 -9.43 10.30
C SER A 25 -11.27 -9.77 10.58
N TYR A 26 -12.06 -10.15 9.56
CA TYR A 26 -13.44 -10.59 9.75
C TYR A 26 -13.56 -11.87 10.56
N LEU A 27 -12.62 -12.82 10.40
CA LEU A 27 -12.60 -14.05 11.19
C LEU A 27 -12.47 -13.79 12.72
N ASN A 28 -11.94 -12.63 13.10
CA ASN A 28 -11.73 -12.25 14.50
C ASN A 28 -12.73 -11.20 15.04
N LYS A 29 -13.36 -10.39 14.19
CA LYS A 29 -14.36 -9.40 14.57
C LYS A 29 -15.67 -9.63 13.81
N GLY A 30 -16.53 -10.49 14.34
CA GLY A 30 -17.91 -10.66 13.86
C GLY A 30 -18.89 -9.62 14.39
N LEU A 31 -18.41 -8.49 14.92
CA LEU A 31 -19.27 -7.43 15.45
C LEU A 31 -19.40 -6.34 14.38
N ASP A 32 -20.63 -6.15 13.90
CA ASP A 32 -21.09 -5.18 12.88
C ASP A 32 -21.07 -5.63 11.40
N LEU A 33 -20.98 -6.93 11.11
CA LEU A 33 -21.21 -7.43 9.75
C LEU A 33 -22.72 -7.68 9.53
N HIS A 34 -23.21 -7.47 8.31
CA HIS A 34 -24.60 -7.79 7.97
C HIS A 34 -24.87 -9.31 8.14
N ASN A 35 -26.09 -9.69 8.54
CA ASN A 35 -26.51 -11.07 8.86
C ASN A 35 -26.05 -12.17 7.87
N GLU A 36 -25.93 -11.88 6.57
CA GLU A 36 -25.47 -12.85 5.57
C GLU A 36 -23.93 -13.04 5.62
N MET A 37 -23.19 -11.95 5.85
CA MET A 37 -21.74 -11.96 5.94
C MET A 37 -21.28 -12.68 7.21
N ASP A 38 -21.98 -12.49 8.34
CA ASP A 38 -21.74 -13.26 9.57
C ASP A 38 -21.82 -14.77 9.34
N ARG A 39 -22.86 -15.23 8.62
CA ARG A 39 -23.01 -16.65 8.31
C ARG A 39 -21.87 -17.16 7.44
N LYS A 40 -21.43 -16.39 6.44
CA LYS A 40 -20.31 -16.75 5.56
C LYS A 40 -19.00 -16.84 6.35
N ILE A 41 -18.74 -15.88 7.24
CA ILE A 41 -17.56 -15.87 8.11
C ILE A 41 -17.60 -17.04 9.09
N TYR A 42 -18.75 -17.33 9.69
CA TYR A 42 -18.92 -18.52 10.54
C TYR A 42 -18.62 -19.81 9.79
N CYS A 43 -19.17 -19.99 8.58
CA CYS A 43 -18.90 -21.16 7.75
C CYS A 43 -17.41 -21.28 7.41
N LEU A 44 -16.75 -20.17 7.03
CA LEU A 44 -15.31 -20.18 6.75
C LEU A 44 -14.50 -20.56 7.98
N SER A 45 -14.79 -19.95 9.13
CA SER A 45 -14.15 -20.29 10.41
C SER A 45 -14.36 -21.76 10.77
N TYR A 46 -15.57 -22.30 10.56
CA TYR A 46 -15.86 -23.71 10.79
C TYR A 46 -15.01 -24.62 9.90
N VAL A 47 -14.92 -24.32 8.59
CA VAL A 47 -14.09 -25.07 7.64
C VAL A 47 -12.62 -25.02 8.06
N MET A 48 -12.10 -23.84 8.38
CA MET A 48 -10.70 -23.64 8.75
C MET A 48 -10.31 -24.36 10.04
N ASN A 49 -11.20 -24.38 11.03
CA ASN A 49 -10.90 -24.92 12.36
C ASN A 49 -11.28 -26.38 12.55
N ASN A 50 -12.28 -26.90 11.81
CA ASN A 50 -12.81 -28.25 12.02
C ASN A 50 -12.58 -29.21 10.85
N ILE A 51 -12.43 -28.70 9.62
CA ILE A 51 -12.31 -29.53 8.42
C ILE A 51 -10.86 -29.58 7.94
N LEU A 52 -10.18 -28.43 7.92
CA LEU A 52 -8.81 -28.36 7.44
C LEU A 52 -7.82 -28.87 8.49
N ASN A 53 -6.94 -29.78 8.07
CA ASN A 53 -5.85 -30.24 8.92
C ASN A 53 -4.77 -29.15 8.98
N ARG A 54 -4.77 -28.36 10.05
CA ARG A 54 -3.81 -27.27 10.32
C ARG A 54 -2.34 -27.71 10.40
N ARG A 55 -2.05 -29.02 10.46
CA ARG A 55 -0.67 -29.55 10.35
C ARG A 55 -0.18 -29.70 8.92
N LYS A 56 -1.10 -29.74 7.96
CA LYS A 56 -0.81 -29.90 6.53
C LYS A 56 -1.18 -28.65 5.74
N CYS A 57 -2.26 -27.98 6.12
CA CYS A 57 -2.75 -26.78 5.48
C CYS A 57 -2.27 -25.53 6.21
N VAL A 58 -1.66 -24.60 5.49
CA VAL A 58 -1.13 -23.35 6.05
C VAL A 58 -1.72 -22.13 5.34
N PHE A 59 -1.76 -21.01 6.07
CA PHE A 59 -2.30 -19.74 5.60
C PHE A 59 -1.25 -18.65 5.77
N PRO A 60 -0.27 -18.55 4.84
CA PRO A 60 0.87 -17.69 5.05
C PRO A 60 0.46 -16.21 5.05
N TYR A 61 1.21 -15.39 5.79
CA TYR A 61 1.11 -13.95 5.72
C TYR A 61 2.12 -13.37 4.72
N SER A 62 1.94 -12.11 4.31
CA SER A 62 2.86 -11.40 3.40
C SER A 62 3.08 -9.97 3.87
N ASN A 63 4.01 -9.27 3.22
CA ASN A 63 4.22 -7.83 3.42
C ASN A 63 2.95 -7.00 3.19
N GLY A 64 2.01 -7.46 2.34
CA GLY A 64 0.71 -6.80 2.18
C GLY A 64 -0.06 -6.69 3.48
N HIS A 65 -0.09 -7.77 4.29
CA HIS A 65 -0.74 -7.74 5.60
C HIS A 65 -0.05 -6.78 6.57
N PHE A 66 1.28 -6.70 6.53
CA PHE A 66 2.00 -5.73 7.36
C PHE A 66 1.71 -4.29 6.96
N LEU A 67 1.55 -4.02 5.67
CA LEU A 67 1.12 -2.71 5.19
C LEU A 67 -0.27 -2.37 5.73
N ASP A 68 -1.23 -3.28 5.61
CA ASP A 68 -2.59 -3.07 6.13
C ASP A 68 -2.61 -2.83 7.65
N ILE A 69 -1.78 -3.56 8.41
CA ILE A 69 -1.62 -3.37 9.86
C ILE A 69 -1.01 -2.00 10.16
N LYS A 70 0.07 -1.61 9.45
CA LYS A 70 0.75 -0.33 9.65
C LYS A 70 -0.14 0.87 9.27
N MET A 71 -1.01 0.71 8.29
CA MET A 71 -2.00 1.73 7.90
C MET A 71 -3.20 1.80 8.87
N GLY A 72 -3.33 0.83 9.78
CA GLY A 72 -4.34 0.80 10.82
C GLY A 72 -4.02 1.70 12.02
N SER A 73 -4.71 1.47 13.14
CA SER A 73 -4.45 2.17 14.40
C SER A 73 -3.24 1.56 15.13
N ASP A 74 -2.31 2.41 15.56
CA ASP A 74 -1.12 2.00 16.32
C ASP A 74 -1.45 1.17 17.57
N GLU A 75 -2.54 1.52 18.25
CA GLU A 75 -3.01 0.83 19.46
C GLU A 75 -3.43 -0.63 19.19
N LEU A 76 -3.72 -0.98 17.94
CA LEU A 76 -4.18 -2.31 17.54
C LEU A 76 -3.08 -3.19 16.96
N ILE A 77 -1.88 -2.66 16.69
CA ILE A 77 -0.79 -3.38 16.02
C ILE A 77 -0.52 -4.72 16.70
N ASP A 78 -0.31 -4.73 18.02
CA ASP A 78 0.03 -5.95 18.75
C ASP A 78 -1.06 -7.02 18.65
N ASN A 79 -2.33 -6.61 18.71
CA ASN A 79 -3.47 -7.50 18.56
C ASN A 79 -3.56 -8.04 17.14
N CYS A 80 -3.38 -7.18 16.12
CA CYS A 80 -3.40 -7.57 14.72
C CYS A 80 -2.27 -8.55 14.38
N LEU A 81 -1.05 -8.33 14.90
CA LEU A 81 0.08 -9.24 14.73
C LEU A 81 -0.17 -10.59 15.41
N GLN A 82 -0.79 -10.59 16.60
CA GLN A 82 -1.17 -11.84 17.26
C GLN A 82 -2.19 -12.62 16.44
N GLN A 83 -3.21 -11.95 15.91
CA GLN A 83 -4.22 -12.58 15.04
C GLN A 83 -3.61 -13.17 13.78
N LEU A 84 -2.72 -12.41 13.14
CA LEU A 84 -2.02 -12.86 11.95
C LEU A 84 -1.13 -14.08 12.25
N PHE A 85 -0.50 -14.12 13.43
CA PHE A 85 0.26 -15.27 13.90
C PHE A 85 -0.64 -16.49 14.16
N ASP A 86 -1.77 -16.32 14.83
CA ASP A 86 -2.68 -17.43 15.16
C ASP A 86 -3.20 -18.12 13.90
N ILE A 87 -3.45 -17.35 12.84
CA ILE A 87 -3.90 -17.87 11.54
C ILE A 87 -2.74 -18.45 10.72
N SER A 88 -1.57 -17.80 10.68
CA SER A 88 -0.47 -18.22 9.81
C SER A 88 0.48 -19.23 10.43
N GLY A 89 0.55 -19.33 11.75
CA GLY A 89 1.58 -20.10 12.46
C GLY A 89 3.00 -19.59 12.21
N GLY A 90 3.16 -18.33 11.78
CA GLY A 90 4.44 -17.74 11.41
C GLY A 90 4.92 -18.09 10.01
N TRP A 91 4.10 -18.71 9.17
CA TRP A 91 4.43 -18.91 7.76
C TRP A 91 4.30 -17.58 7.00
N GLU A 92 5.37 -17.19 6.32
CA GLU A 92 5.47 -16.00 5.50
C GLU A 92 5.65 -16.39 4.04
N ILE A 93 4.97 -15.66 3.13
CA ILE A 93 5.17 -15.70 1.70
C ILE A 93 5.67 -14.33 1.21
N TYR A 94 6.74 -14.33 0.41
CA TYR A 94 7.34 -13.12 -0.13
C TYR A 94 8.06 -13.39 -1.46
N GLU A 95 8.29 -12.35 -2.26
CA GLU A 95 9.03 -12.44 -3.52
C GLU A 95 10.49 -12.77 -3.28
N ASN A 96 11.06 -13.70 -4.06
CA ASN A 96 12.47 -14.04 -3.98
C ASN A 96 13.33 -12.83 -4.41
N PRO A 97 14.22 -12.30 -3.54
CA PRO A 97 15.04 -11.14 -3.86
C PRO A 97 16.01 -11.34 -5.03
N ARG A 98 16.30 -12.59 -5.39
CA ARG A 98 17.18 -12.95 -6.51
C ARG A 98 16.42 -13.23 -7.81
N ASN A 99 15.13 -13.52 -7.72
CA ASN A 99 14.27 -13.82 -8.85
C ASN A 99 12.83 -13.42 -8.54
N GLN A 100 12.38 -12.25 -9.00
CA GLN A 100 11.05 -11.72 -8.69
C GLN A 100 9.90 -12.57 -9.28
N ASP A 101 10.18 -13.49 -10.20
CA ASP A 101 9.19 -14.43 -10.73
C ASP A 101 8.93 -15.62 -9.78
N GLU A 102 9.69 -15.74 -8.69
CA GLU A 102 9.56 -16.81 -7.70
C GLU A 102 9.03 -16.30 -6.35
N LEU A 103 8.13 -17.08 -5.74
CA LEU A 103 7.68 -16.86 -4.36
C LEU A 103 8.43 -17.80 -3.42
N MET A 104 8.94 -17.24 -2.33
CA MET A 104 9.51 -17.99 -1.22
C MET A 104 8.49 -18.12 -0.10
N ILE A 105 8.47 -19.29 0.54
CA ILE A 105 7.64 -19.56 1.70
C ILE A 105 8.53 -20.08 2.82
N ILE A 106 8.54 -19.39 3.94
CA ILE A 106 9.40 -19.69 5.08
C ILE A 106 8.66 -19.47 6.40
N LYS A 107 9.21 -20.00 7.48
CA LYS A 107 8.71 -19.75 8.82
C LYS A 107 9.55 -18.68 9.49
N THR A 108 8.90 -17.66 10.04
CA THR A 108 9.56 -16.49 10.59
C THR A 108 8.92 -16.03 11.90
N ASN A 109 9.65 -15.18 12.63
CA ASN A 109 9.09 -14.45 13.76
C ASN A 109 8.32 -13.23 13.26
N ILE A 110 7.00 -13.27 13.35
CA ILE A 110 6.13 -12.23 12.80
C ILE A 110 6.41 -10.82 13.35
N ARG A 111 6.77 -10.72 14.64
CA ARG A 111 7.02 -9.43 15.30
C ARG A 111 8.34 -8.82 14.85
N GLU A 112 9.37 -9.65 14.70
CA GLU A 112 10.65 -9.24 14.15
C GLU A 112 10.51 -8.81 12.69
N ARG A 113 9.83 -9.61 11.87
CA ARG A 113 9.56 -9.30 10.46
C ARG A 113 8.72 -8.05 10.28
N TYR A 114 7.70 -7.84 11.11
CA TYR A 114 6.91 -6.61 11.10
C TYR A 114 7.78 -5.39 11.41
N ARG A 115 8.66 -5.47 12.42
CA ARG A 115 9.59 -4.37 12.75
C ARG A 115 10.51 -4.05 11.58
N GLU A 116 11.13 -5.06 10.99
CA GLU A 116 12.01 -4.89 9.82
C GLU A 116 11.28 -4.24 8.64
N TYR A 117 10.05 -4.68 8.36
CA TYR A 117 9.22 -4.12 7.30
C TYR A 117 8.78 -2.68 7.60
N SER A 118 8.37 -2.42 8.85
CA SER A 118 7.99 -1.08 9.30
C SER A 118 9.15 -0.09 9.17
N ASP A 119 10.34 -0.47 9.64
CA ASP A 119 11.57 0.33 9.54
C ASP A 119 11.96 0.58 8.07
N TYR A 120 11.79 -0.43 7.21
CA TYR A 120 12.02 -0.28 5.78
C TYR A 120 11.07 0.75 5.16
N LEU A 121 9.77 0.69 5.47
CA LEU A 121 8.79 1.65 4.98
C LEU A 121 9.08 3.07 5.49
N ASP A 122 9.43 3.22 6.77
CA ASP A 122 9.73 4.53 7.35
C ASP A 122 10.96 5.16 6.68
N LYS A 123 12.01 4.36 6.42
CA LYS A 123 13.19 4.81 5.66
C LYS A 123 12.83 5.17 4.22
N GLN A 124 12.03 4.36 3.53
CA GLN A 124 11.58 4.66 2.17
C GLN A 124 10.85 6.01 2.11
N ASN A 125 9.94 6.26 3.06
CA ASN A 125 9.21 7.52 3.16
C ASN A 125 10.15 8.69 3.50
N GLU A 126 11.14 8.49 4.37
CA GLU A 126 12.15 9.51 4.66
C GLU A 126 13.00 9.85 3.43
N TYR A 127 13.45 8.84 2.67
CA TYR A 127 14.20 9.03 1.43
C TYR A 127 13.37 9.71 0.35
N ALA A 128 12.10 9.31 0.18
CA ALA A 128 11.17 9.96 -0.73
C ALA A 128 11.00 11.44 -0.39
N ASN A 129 10.82 11.76 0.89
CA ASN A 129 10.70 13.13 1.39
C ASN A 129 11.97 13.95 1.19
N LYS A 130 13.15 13.40 1.48
CA LYS A 130 14.43 14.06 1.19
C LYS A 130 14.61 14.35 -0.30
N ASN A 131 14.25 13.40 -1.16
CA ASN A 131 14.33 13.57 -2.61
C ASN A 131 13.34 14.64 -3.11
N LYS A 132 12.13 14.69 -2.54
CA LYS A 132 11.13 15.75 -2.80
C LYS A 132 11.67 17.13 -2.44
N VAL A 133 12.25 17.31 -1.24
CA VAL A 133 12.87 18.58 -0.82
C VAL A 133 14.02 18.98 -1.74
N ASN A 134 14.84 18.02 -2.18
CA ASN A 134 15.93 18.30 -3.12
C ASN A 134 15.41 18.67 -4.52
N LEU A 135 14.38 17.99 -5.01
CA LEU A 135 13.69 18.33 -6.26
C LEU A 135 13.06 19.72 -6.18
N GLU A 136 12.44 20.07 -5.05
CA GLU A 136 11.86 21.41 -4.82
C GLU A 136 12.93 22.48 -4.92
N LYS A 137 14.06 22.29 -4.22
CA LYS A 137 15.20 23.22 -4.28
C LYS A 137 15.79 23.36 -5.69
N LEU A 138 15.79 22.29 -6.49
CA LEU A 138 16.27 22.33 -7.87
C LEU A 138 15.28 23.04 -8.79
N ILE A 139 13.98 22.89 -8.56
CA ILE A 139 12.90 23.40 -9.43
C ILE A 139 12.54 24.86 -9.08
N GLN A 140 12.68 25.26 -7.81
CA GLN A 140 12.30 26.59 -7.31
C GLN A 140 12.94 27.77 -8.09
N PRO A 141 14.24 27.75 -8.44
CA PRO A 141 14.84 28.83 -9.23
C PRO A 141 14.21 28.99 -10.61
N TYR A 142 13.74 27.89 -11.22
CA TYR A 142 13.04 27.94 -12.51
C TYR A 142 11.62 28.50 -12.35
N ARG A 143 10.94 28.16 -11.25
CA ARG A 143 9.63 28.74 -10.89
C ARG A 143 9.73 30.25 -10.66
N ASP A 144 10.74 30.69 -9.91
CA ASP A 144 10.98 32.10 -9.62
C ASP A 144 11.31 32.88 -10.91
N ASN A 145 12.20 32.34 -11.75
CA ASN A 145 12.54 32.95 -13.05
C ASN A 145 11.33 33.02 -13.99
N ALA A 146 10.49 31.98 -14.04
CA ALA A 146 9.28 31.99 -14.85
C ALA A 146 8.30 33.09 -14.39
N ASN A 147 8.13 33.25 -13.07
CA ASN A 147 7.30 34.33 -12.51
C ASN A 147 7.87 35.73 -12.82
N VAL A 148 9.20 35.90 -12.79
CA VAL A 148 9.86 37.17 -13.18
C VAL A 148 9.66 37.46 -14.66
N ILE A 149 9.81 36.46 -15.54
CA ILE A 149 9.56 36.61 -16.99
C ILE A 149 8.11 36.98 -17.24
N ILE A 150 7.17 36.36 -16.54
CA ILE A 150 5.74 36.69 -16.65
C ILE A 150 5.47 38.14 -16.22
N ALA A 151 6.00 38.56 -15.07
CA ALA A 151 5.85 39.92 -14.57
C ALA A 151 6.45 40.97 -15.54
N ASN A 152 7.63 40.68 -16.10
CA ASN A 152 8.32 41.58 -17.03
C ASN A 152 7.64 41.70 -18.40
N ASN A 153 6.82 40.72 -18.78
CA ASN A 153 6.11 40.70 -20.07
C ASN A 153 4.64 41.11 -19.97
N ASN A 154 4.16 41.63 -18.82
CA ASN A 154 2.76 42.00 -18.57
C ASN A 154 1.76 40.89 -18.96
N LEU A 155 2.15 39.63 -18.79
CA LEU A 155 1.26 38.49 -19.03
C LEU A 155 0.16 38.45 -17.96
N LYS A 156 -0.99 37.85 -18.28
CA LYS A 156 -2.19 37.92 -17.42
C LYS A 156 -1.96 37.11 -16.15
N ASN A 157 -2.67 37.44 -15.05
CA ASN A 157 -2.65 36.64 -13.81
C ASN A 157 -2.94 35.14 -14.04
N THR A 158 -3.71 34.80 -15.07
CA THR A 158 -3.98 33.43 -15.50
C THR A 158 -2.73 32.66 -15.94
N ASP A 159 -1.70 33.37 -16.44
CA ASP A 159 -0.44 32.78 -16.91
C ASP A 159 0.48 32.44 -15.71
N VAL A 160 0.48 33.28 -14.67
CA VAL A 160 1.13 33.00 -13.37
C VAL A 160 0.52 31.76 -12.71
N ASP A 161 -0.82 31.72 -12.65
CA ASP A 161 -1.55 30.57 -12.11
C ASP A 161 -1.26 29.28 -12.89
N MET A 162 -1.10 29.37 -14.22
CA MET A 162 -0.77 28.21 -15.06
C MET A 162 0.63 27.69 -14.78
N VAL A 163 1.63 28.57 -14.70
CA VAL A 163 3.00 28.19 -14.38
C VAL A 163 3.09 27.56 -12.99
N ASN A 164 2.44 28.17 -12.00
CA ASN A 164 2.39 27.61 -10.65
C ASN A 164 1.74 26.21 -10.64
N LYS A 165 0.61 26.00 -11.33
CA LYS A 165 -0.03 24.67 -11.41
C LYS A 165 0.81 23.62 -12.12
N VAL A 166 1.63 23.99 -13.10
CA VAL A 166 2.56 23.06 -13.76
C VAL A 166 3.65 22.64 -12.78
N PHE A 167 4.23 23.60 -12.05
CA PHE A 167 5.24 23.30 -11.04
C PHE A 167 4.67 22.49 -9.88
N ASP A 168 3.48 22.83 -9.42
CA ASP A 168 2.77 22.08 -8.38
C ASP A 168 2.50 20.63 -8.84
N ALA A 169 2.02 20.41 -10.07
CA ALA A 169 1.81 19.06 -10.61
C ALA A 169 3.09 18.23 -10.76
N LEU A 170 4.26 18.86 -10.88
CA LEU A 170 5.58 18.19 -10.89
C LEU A 170 6.08 17.85 -9.48
N MET A 171 5.51 18.45 -8.44
CA MET A 171 6.01 18.42 -7.05
C MET A 171 5.12 17.63 -6.07
N TYR A 172 3.86 17.35 -6.39
CA TYR A 172 2.94 16.62 -5.51
C TYR A 172 2.96 15.10 -5.77
N GLY A 173 3.37 14.33 -4.74
CA GLY A 173 3.38 12.87 -4.75
C GLY A 173 2.83 12.20 -3.49
N GLU A 174 2.21 12.92 -2.56
CA GLU A 174 1.72 12.32 -1.29
C GLU A 174 0.21 12.44 -1.07
N ASP A 175 -0.45 13.57 -1.35
CA ASP A 175 -1.90 13.69 -1.03
C ASP A 175 -2.85 13.36 -2.19
N GLN A 176 -2.35 13.36 -3.43
CA GLN A 176 -3.09 12.92 -4.61
C GLN A 176 -2.14 12.19 -5.56
N SER A 177 -2.60 11.11 -6.17
CA SER A 177 -1.81 10.39 -7.17
C SER A 177 -1.34 11.39 -8.25
N PRO A 178 -0.05 11.44 -8.63
CA PRO A 178 0.46 12.37 -9.65
C PRO A 178 -0.36 12.38 -10.95
N GLN A 179 -1.00 11.26 -11.26
CA GLN A 179 -1.95 11.09 -12.36
C GLN A 179 -3.15 12.04 -12.25
N ILE A 180 -3.69 12.27 -11.05
CA ILE A 180 -4.84 13.16 -10.81
C ILE A 180 -4.45 14.63 -11.01
N GLU A 181 -3.27 15.06 -10.55
CA GLU A 181 -2.82 16.44 -10.76
C GLU A 181 -2.50 16.72 -12.24
N VAL A 182 -1.86 15.77 -12.93
CA VAL A 182 -1.67 15.84 -14.39
C VAL A 182 -3.02 15.88 -15.12
N MET A 183 -4.02 15.12 -14.67
CA MET A 183 -5.38 15.15 -15.22
C MET A 183 -6.09 16.50 -14.97
N LYS A 184 -5.96 17.07 -13.78
CA LYS A 184 -6.50 18.41 -13.45
C LYS A 184 -5.85 19.50 -14.29
N LEU A 185 -4.53 19.45 -14.45
CA LEU A 185 -3.77 20.34 -15.32
C LEU A 185 -4.26 20.24 -16.78
N ASN A 186 -4.35 19.02 -17.31
CA ASN A 186 -4.86 18.78 -18.66
C ASN A 186 -6.28 19.32 -18.87
N LYS A 187 -7.18 19.14 -17.90
CA LYS A 187 -8.54 19.68 -17.93
C LYS A 187 -8.55 21.21 -17.94
N PHE A 188 -7.73 21.84 -17.11
CA PHE A 188 -7.61 23.29 -17.05
C PHE A 188 -7.11 23.86 -18.40
N LEU A 189 -6.06 23.27 -18.98
CA LEU A 189 -5.53 23.64 -20.30
C LEU A 189 -6.58 23.53 -21.42
N ARG A 190 -7.42 22.49 -21.39
CA ARG A 190 -8.53 22.32 -22.35
C ARG A 190 -9.64 23.34 -22.17
N ASN A 191 -9.98 23.68 -20.93
CA ASN A 191 -10.99 24.71 -20.64
C ASN A 191 -10.54 26.11 -21.08
N ILE A 192 -9.25 26.43 -20.98
CA ILE A 192 -8.68 27.67 -21.53
C ILE A 192 -8.83 27.70 -23.06
N LYS A 193 -8.68 26.56 -23.73
CA LYS A 193 -8.84 26.43 -25.19
C LYS A 193 -10.29 26.31 -25.67
N GLY A 194 -11.28 26.32 -24.76
CA GLY A 194 -12.70 26.20 -25.11
C GLY A 194 -13.15 24.79 -25.51
N GLU A 195 -12.36 23.75 -25.22
CA GLU A 195 -12.72 22.35 -25.52
C GLU A 195 -13.68 21.77 -24.45
N LYS A 196 -14.57 20.84 -24.84
CA LYS A 196 -15.69 20.32 -24.02
C LYS A 196 -15.27 19.92 -22.58
N LYS A 197 -16.05 20.38 -21.59
CA LYS A 197 -15.87 20.07 -20.15
C LYS A 197 -16.01 18.56 -19.86
N ILE A 198 -14.97 17.94 -19.31
CA ILE A 198 -15.04 16.58 -18.74
C ILE A 198 -15.62 16.68 -17.31
N LYS A 199 -16.65 15.89 -16.99
CA LYS A 199 -17.17 15.70 -15.62
C LYS A 199 -16.36 14.61 -14.91
N TYR A 200 -16.03 14.84 -13.64
CA TYR A 200 -15.46 13.80 -12.79
C TYR A 200 -16.56 12.88 -12.26
N PRO A 201 -16.27 11.59 -11.98
CA PRO A 201 -17.07 10.83 -11.02
C PRO A 201 -16.99 11.55 -9.67
N ASN A 202 -18.13 11.73 -8.99
CA ASN A 202 -18.17 12.45 -7.72
C ASN A 202 -17.24 11.78 -6.69
N SER A 203 -16.32 12.57 -6.12
CA SER A 203 -15.60 12.30 -4.87
C SER A 203 -16.50 12.56 -3.68
#